data_AF-A0A9P7QCT8-F1
#
_entry.id   AF-A0A9P7QCT8-F1
#
_cell.length_a   1.000
_cell.length_b   1.000
_cell.length_c   1.000
_cell.angle_alpha   90.00
_cell.angle_beta   90.00
_cell.angle_gamma   90.00
#
_symmetry.space_group_name_H-M   'P 1'
#
loop_
_entity.id
_entity.type
_entity.pdbx_description
1 polymer ?
#
loop_
_entity_poly.entity_id
_entity_poly.type
_entity_poly.pdbx_seq_one_letter_code
_entity_poly.pdbx_strand_id
1 'polypeptide(L)' 'MSKILTVFGATGIQGGSVIRAILADKALSREFTIRGITRDVNKPAAQALAAKGVQVVKV' A
#
# COMPACT_ATOMS: atom_id res chain seq x y z
N MET A 1 16.25 4.57 8.48
CA MET A 1 14.83 4.96 8.38
C MET A 1 14.35 4.65 6.97
N SER A 2 13.27 3.90 6.80
CA SER A 2 12.65 3.66 5.49
C SER A 2 11.89 4.92 5.01
N LYS A 3 11.95 5.21 3.71
CA LYS A 3 11.19 6.31 3.11
C LYS A 3 9.70 5.93 3.07
N ILE A 4 8.79 6.89 3.19
CA ILE A 4 7.36 6.61 3.09
C ILE A 4 6.88 6.86 1.67
N LEU A 5 6.34 5.84 1.02
CA LEU A 5 5.65 5.96 -0.27
C LEU A 5 4.14 6.00 -0.03
N THR A 6 3.54 7.17 -0.22
CA THR A 6 2.08 7.32 -0.10
C THR A 6 1.40 7.04 -1.44
N VAL A 7 0.47 6.10 -1.45
CA VAL A 7 -0.27 5.69 -2.64
C VAL A 7 -1.75 6.03 -2.48
N PHE A 8 -2.22 6.96 -3.29
CA PHE A 8 -3.65 7.28 -3.40
C PHE A 8 -4.38 6.25 -4.25
N GLY A 9 -5.67 6.03 -3.95
CA GLY A 9 -6.44 5.00 -4.64
C GLY A 9 -5.84 3.60 -4.44
N ALA A 10 -5.29 3.33 -3.24
CA ALA A 10 -4.52 2.12 -2.93
C ALA A 10 -5.27 0.82 -3.28
N THR A 11 -6.59 0.84 -3.13
CA THR A 11 -7.46 -0.31 -3.41
C THR A 11 -7.98 -0.39 -4.85
N GLY A 12 -7.65 0.60 -5.69
CA GLY A 12 -7.99 0.62 -7.11
C GLY A 12 -6.97 -0.13 -7.97
N ILE A 13 -7.23 -0.21 -9.28
CA ILE A 13 -6.37 -0.97 -10.21
C ILE A 13 -4.95 -0.41 -10.22
N GLN A 14 -4.79 0.90 -10.42
CA GLN A 14 -3.48 1.54 -10.54
C GLN A 14 -2.73 1.53 -9.20
N GLY A 15 -3.33 2.06 -8.13
CA GLY A 15 -2.71 2.10 -6.80
C GLY A 15 -2.35 0.70 -6.29
N GLY A 16 -3.25 -0.28 -6.47
CA GLY A 16 -2.97 -1.66 -6.09
C GLY A 16 -1.84 -2.29 -6.91
N SER A 17 -1.71 -1.93 -8.20
CA SER A 17 -0.60 -2.39 -9.04
C SER A 17 0.74 -1.87 -8.55
N VAL A 18 0.83 -0.57 -8.26
CA VAL A 18 2.04 0.06 -7.71
C VAL A 18 2.44 -0.62 -6.39
N ILE A 19 1.50 -0.80 -5.47
CA ILE A 19 1.78 -1.45 -4.18
C ILE A 19 2.34 -2.86 -4.38
N ARG A 20 1.73 -3.67 -5.26
CA ARG A 20 2.23 -5.02 -5.55
C ARG A 20 3.63 -5.01 -6.14
N ALA A 21 3.93 -4.08 -7.06
CA ALA A 21 5.25 -3.98 -7.67
C ALA A 21 6.34 -3.64 -6.62
N ILE A 22 6.07 -2.66 -5.76
CA ILE A 22 7.02 -2.26 -4.69
C ILE A 22 7.24 -3.38 -3.69
N LEU A 23 6.18 -4.10 -3.28
CA LEU A 23 6.31 -5.22 -2.34
C LEU A 23 7.03 -6.43 -2.94
N ALA A 24 6.93 -6.66 -4.25
CA ALA A 24 7.58 -7.77 -4.93
C ALA A 24 9.08 -7.53 -5.20
N ASP A 25 9.50 -6.27 -5.30
CA ASP A 25 10.89 -5.90 -5.52
C ASP A 25 11.67 -5.81 -4.19
N LYS A 26 12.78 -6.55 -4.08
CA LYS A 26 13.59 -6.63 -2.85
C LYS A 26 14.31 -5.33 -2.49
N ALA A 27 14.71 -4.53 -3.48
CA ALA A 27 15.37 -3.26 -3.23
C ALA A 27 14.33 -2.23 -2.76
N LEU A 28 13.21 -2.14 -3.49
CA LEU A 28 12.15 -1.17 -3.19
C LEU A 28 11.43 -1.49 -1.88
N SER A 29 11.14 -2.75 -1.59
CA SER A 29 10.52 -3.16 -0.31
C SER A 29 11.39 -2.92 0.92
N ARG A 30 12.72 -2.81 0.76
CA ARG A 30 13.65 -2.41 1.83
C ARG A 30 13.77 -0.89 1.95
N GLU A 31 13.65 -0.17 0.84
CA GLU A 31 13.75 1.29 0.82
C GLU A 31 12.46 1.96 1.32
N PHE A 32 11.29 1.40 0.96
CA PHE A 32 9.99 2.03 1.18
C PHE A 32 9.09 1.29 2.15
N THR A 33 8.50 2.06 3.08
CA THR A 33 7.28 1.68 3.80
C THR A 33 6.09 2.29 3.07
N ILE A 34 5.09 1.48 2.74
CA ILE A 34 3.94 1.91 1.94
C ILE A 34 2.83 2.42 2.85
N ARG A 35 2.31 3.61 2.55
CA ARG A 35 1.05 4.15 3.11
C ARG A 35 -0.04 4.16 2.04
N GLY A 36 -1.05 3.33 2.19
CA GLY A 36 -2.17 3.23 1.25
C GLY A 36 -3.35 4.09 1.67
N ILE A 37 -3.78 5.03 0.84
CA ILE A 37 -4.94 5.88 1.11
C ILE A 37 -6.19 5.29 0.45
N THR A 38 -7.25 5.10 1.24
CA THR A 38 -8.56 4.58 0.82
C THR A 38 -9.69 5.29 1.57
N ARG A 39 -10.89 5.33 0.98
CA ARG A 39 -12.09 5.88 1.64
C ARG A 39 -12.66 4.95 2.71
N ASP A 40 -12.42 3.64 2.55
CA ASP A 40 -12.88 2.61 3.46
C ASP A 40 -11.74 1.63 3.72
N VAL A 41 -11.38 1.50 5.00
CA VAL A 41 -10.32 0.62 5.50
C VAL A 41 -10.83 -0.79 5.82
N ASN A 42 -12.15 -0.96 5.93
CA ASN A 42 -12.80 -2.21 6.32
C ASN A 42 -13.13 -3.10 5.13
N LYS A 43 -13.20 -2.56 3.91
CA LYS A 43 -13.49 -3.37 2.72
C LYS A 43 -12.39 -4.43 2.47
N PRO A 44 -12.72 -5.57 1.84
CA PRO A 44 -11.79 -6.69 1.69
C PRO A 44 -10.44 -6.32 1.05
N ALA A 45 -10.45 -5.46 0.03
CA ALA A 45 -9.22 -5.02 -0.64
C ALA A 45 -8.29 -4.21 0.29
N ALA A 46 -8.84 -3.41 1.21
CA ALA A 46 -8.05 -2.65 2.16
C ALA A 46 -7.43 -3.57 3.22
N GLN A 47 -8.22 -4.49 3.77
CA GLN A 47 -7.73 -5.49 4.72
C GLN A 47 -6.64 -6.39 4.11
N ALA A 48 -6.79 -6.78 2.85
CA ALA A 48 -5.78 -7.55 2.11
C ALA A 48 -4.46 -6.78 1.92
N LEU A 49 -4.50 -5.45 1.77
CA LEU A 49 -3.29 -4.63 1.74
C LEU A 49 -2.65 -4.52 3.13
N ALA A 50 -3.45 -4.32 4.17
CA ALA A 50 -2.97 -4.28 5.55
C ALA A 50 -2.26 -5.59 5.96
N ALA A 51 -2.83 -6.73 5.60
CA ALA A 51 -2.22 -8.05 5.82
C ALA A 51 -0.86 -8.24 5.11
N LYS A 52 -0.56 -7.42 4.08
CA LYS A 52 0.73 -7.40 3.38
C LYS A 52 1.70 -6.36 3.93
N GLY A 53 1.40 -5.75 5.08
CA GLY A 53 2.26 -4.76 5.75
C GLY A 53 2.09 -3.33 5.23
N VAL A 54 1.04 -3.05 4.44
CA VAL A 54 0.73 -1.68 3.99
C VAL A 54 0.04 -0.92 5.12
N GLN A 55 0.50 0.28 5.42
CA GLN A 55 -0.20 1.18 6.37
C GLN A 55 -1.42 1.77 5.67
N VAL A 56 -2.59 1.15 5.87
CA VAL A 56 -3.83 1.63 5.26
C VAL A 56 -4.44 2.73 6.11
N VAL A 57 -4.67 3.89 5.51
CA VAL A 57 -5.20 5.09 6.19
C VAL A 57 -6.47 5.55 5.49
N LYS A 58 -7.46 5.93 6.29
CA LYS A 58 -8.70 6.53 5.80
C LYS A 58 -8.47 7.99 5.44
N VAL A 59 -8.95 8.40 4.26
CA VAL A 59 -9.19 9.82 3.92
C VAL A 59 -10.66 10.17 4.11
#